data_AF-A0A812WQ93-F1
#
_entry.id   AF-A0A812WQ93-F1
#
_cell.length_a   1.000
_cell.length_b   1.000
_cell.length_c   1.000
_cell.angle_alpha   90.00
_cell.angle_beta   90.00
_cell.angle_gamma   90.00
#
_symmetry.space_group_name_H-M   'P 1'
#
loop_
_entity.id
_entity.type
_entity.pdbx_description
1 polymer ?
#
loop_
_entity_poly.entity_id
_entity_poly.type
_entity_poly.pdbx_seq_one_letter_code
_entity_poly.pdbx_strand_id
1 'polypeptide(L)'
;MDTLSKLAFATVPPGQSPSDDQVQRLFGAGDSGAPSTLATAEREERITEQRARITGLLHRGVEEPSHASYDLVYAMQSSDSLTYLGPDRFPTRQSELQGKKPGKELTIDGNSVTVKDKVPHQTCTTGTELELTQALRRRALAFDLVKCASYDTMNRYHSSLIHRLQELPPPTYVKISVAQVLRADRAAFTRVAESLPSIKRQPDGTLPLDRALENILQDPSISFHLLHLKSGESDDNKRKWTDDAKKTDEPTKWKKNGKGRGKGKGKDQPGVKGADFI
;
A
#
# COMPACT_ATOMS: atom_id res chain seq x y z
N MET A 1 27.62 -7.83 -30.76
CA MET A 1 28.52 -7.69 -29.60
C MET A 1 27.90 -6.66 -28.68
N ASP A 2 27.41 -7.15 -27.54
CA ASP A 2 26.63 -6.37 -26.58
C ASP A 2 27.47 -5.25 -25.96
N THR A 3 26.83 -4.12 -25.69
CA THR A 3 27.45 -2.93 -25.07
C THR A 3 28.10 -3.24 -23.72
N LEU A 4 27.64 -4.29 -23.03
CA LEU A 4 28.18 -4.79 -21.77
C LEU A 4 29.54 -5.51 -21.95
N SER A 5 29.77 -6.20 -23.07
CA SER A 5 31.06 -6.83 -23.37
C SER A 5 32.17 -5.79 -23.58
N LYS A 6 31.82 -4.57 -24.00
CA LYS A 6 32.77 -3.44 -24.14
C LYS A 6 33.19 -2.84 -22.79
N LEU A 7 32.35 -2.96 -21.76
CA LEU A 7 32.59 -2.40 -20.44
C LEU A 7 33.56 -3.26 -19.62
N ALA A 8 33.50 -4.59 -19.78
CA ALA A 8 34.48 -5.51 -19.20
C ALA A 8 35.90 -5.26 -19.76
N PHE A 9 36.02 -4.97 -21.06
CA PHE A 9 37.30 -4.64 -21.71
C PHE A 9 37.89 -3.29 -21.29
N ALA A 10 37.09 -2.36 -20.76
CA ALA A 10 37.54 -1.03 -20.37
C ALA A 10 38.27 -0.99 -19.00
N THR A 11 38.20 -2.08 -18.23
CA THR A 11 38.83 -2.20 -16.89
C THR A 11 40.18 -2.91 -16.90
N VAL A 12 40.66 -3.31 -18.09
CA VAL A 12 41.90 -4.08 -18.28
C VAL A 12 42.83 -3.33 -19.24
N PRO A 13 44.16 -3.30 -19.01
CA PRO A 13 45.11 -2.69 -19.93
C PRO A 13 45.00 -3.27 -21.36
N PRO A 14 45.27 -2.47 -22.40
CA PRO A 14 45.05 -2.87 -23.79
C PRO A 14 45.89 -4.10 -24.15
N GLY A 15 45.22 -5.19 -24.53
CA GLY A 15 45.85 -6.45 -25.00
C GLY A 15 45.57 -7.68 -24.13
N GLN A 16 44.89 -7.55 -22.99
CA GLN A 16 44.47 -8.70 -22.17
C GLN A 16 42.95 -8.89 -22.20
N SER A 17 42.50 -10.14 -22.39
CA SER A 17 41.11 -10.52 -22.18
C SER A 17 40.81 -10.59 -20.67
N PRO A 18 39.69 -10.01 -20.18
CA PRO A 18 39.32 -10.10 -18.77
C PRO A 18 39.17 -11.57 -18.36
N SER A 19 39.67 -11.94 -17.17
CA SER A 19 39.56 -13.30 -16.66
C SER A 19 38.12 -13.62 -16.27
N ASP A 20 37.72 -14.89 -16.40
CA ASP A 20 36.36 -15.37 -16.09
C ASP A 20 35.96 -15.00 -14.64
N ASP A 21 36.92 -14.97 -13.71
CA ASP A 21 36.69 -14.56 -12.32
C ASP A 21 36.34 -13.06 -12.17
N GLN A 22 36.89 -12.18 -12.99
CA GLN A 22 36.58 -10.74 -12.95
C GLN A 22 35.20 -10.46 -13.54
N VAL A 23 34.88 -11.18 -14.62
CA VAL A 23 33.56 -11.20 -15.25
C VAL A 23 32.52 -11.69 -14.23
N GLN A 24 32.80 -12.81 -13.55
CA GLN A 24 31.94 -13.38 -12.50
C GLN A 24 31.75 -12.43 -11.30
N ARG A 25 32.77 -11.66 -10.90
CA ARG A 25 32.64 -10.67 -9.81
C ARG A 25 31.80 -9.47 -10.20
N LEU A 26 31.88 -8.99 -11.44
CA LEU A 26 31.04 -7.91 -11.94
C LEU A 26 29.57 -8.36 -12.10
N PHE A 27 29.35 -9.60 -12.51
CA PHE A 27 28.00 -10.18 -12.62
C PHE A 27 27.43 -10.68 -11.29
N GLY A 28 28.28 -11.04 -10.33
CA GLY A 28 27.90 -11.64 -9.04
C GLY A 28 27.83 -10.65 -7.87
N ALA A 29 28.26 -9.40 -8.02
CA ALA A 29 28.18 -8.37 -6.98
C ALA A 29 26.86 -7.58 -6.98
N GLY A 30 25.78 -8.21 -7.44
CA GLY A 30 24.41 -7.68 -7.33
C GLY A 30 23.67 -8.39 -6.21
N ASP A 31 23.73 -7.81 -5.01
CA ASP A 31 22.83 -8.06 -3.88
C ASP A 31 22.81 -9.50 -3.33
N SER A 32 23.62 -9.75 -2.31
CA SER A 32 23.40 -10.87 -1.37
C SER A 32 22.21 -10.55 -0.45
N GLY A 33 21.08 -10.17 -1.04
CA GLY A 33 19.82 -9.92 -0.36
C GLY A 33 19.10 -11.23 -0.12
N ALA A 34 18.57 -11.42 1.09
CA ALA A 34 17.68 -12.54 1.39
C ALA A 34 16.56 -12.62 0.32
N PRO A 35 16.09 -13.83 -0.04
CA PRO A 35 15.04 -13.97 -1.03
C PRO A 35 13.84 -13.09 -0.66
N SER A 36 13.42 -12.23 -1.60
CA SER A 36 12.27 -11.34 -1.40
C SER A 36 10.93 -12.06 -1.61
N THR A 37 10.96 -13.35 -1.94
CA THR A 37 9.80 -14.16 -2.32
C THR A 37 9.87 -15.54 -1.70
N LEU A 38 8.73 -16.08 -1.27
CA LEU A 38 8.63 -17.46 -0.81
C LEU A 38 8.76 -18.43 -1.98
N ALA A 39 9.51 -19.52 -1.77
CA ALA A 39 9.57 -20.61 -2.73
C ALA A 39 8.17 -21.22 -2.92
N THR A 40 7.81 -21.61 -4.15
CA THR A 40 6.46 -22.10 -4.45
C THR A 40 6.08 -23.32 -3.62
N ALA A 41 6.99 -24.30 -3.50
CA ALA A 41 6.76 -25.51 -2.70
C ALA A 41 6.53 -25.17 -1.22
N GLU A 42 7.38 -24.33 -0.63
CA GLU A 42 7.24 -23.87 0.76
C GLU A 42 5.93 -23.11 0.98
N ARG A 43 5.55 -22.23 0.04
CA ARG A 43 4.29 -21.48 0.11
C ARG A 43 3.09 -22.45 0.15
N GLU A 44 3.06 -23.44 -0.74
CA GLU A 44 1.95 -24.40 -0.83
C GLU A 44 1.84 -25.29 0.42
N GLU A 45 2.98 -25.71 0.97
CA GLU A 45 3.04 -26.44 2.24
C GLU A 45 2.45 -25.60 3.38
N ARG A 46 2.92 -24.35 3.54
CA ARG A 46 2.42 -23.45 4.59
C ARG A 46 0.93 -23.09 4.42
N ILE A 47 0.44 -22.95 3.18
CA ILE A 47 -1.00 -22.75 2.92
C ILE A 47 -1.79 -23.97 3.41
N THR A 48 -1.29 -25.18 3.15
CA THR A 48 -1.95 -26.43 3.55
C THR A 48 -2.01 -26.56 5.07
N GLU A 49 -0.89 -26.29 5.75
CA GLU A 49 -0.84 -26.24 7.22
C GLU A 49 -1.79 -25.18 7.81
N GLN A 50 -1.80 -23.98 7.23
CA GLN A 50 -2.64 -22.89 7.68
C GLN A 50 -4.12 -23.23 7.53
N ARG A 51 -4.52 -23.81 6.40
CA ARG A 51 -5.90 -24.26 6.13
C ARG A 51 -6.33 -25.37 7.10
N ALA A 52 -5.43 -26.28 7.46
CA ALA A 52 -5.73 -27.33 8.43
C ALA A 52 -5.92 -26.77 9.86
N ARG A 53 -5.11 -25.78 10.25
CA ARG A 53 -5.15 -25.19 11.59
C ARG A 53 -6.28 -24.16 11.78
N ILE A 54 -6.50 -23.28 10.81
CA ILE A 54 -7.49 -22.20 10.91
C ILE A 54 -8.79 -22.68 10.29
N THR A 55 -9.74 -23.12 11.12
CA THR A 55 -11.06 -23.57 10.68
C THR A 55 -12.09 -22.43 10.70
N GLY A 56 -13.24 -22.63 10.04
CA GLY A 56 -14.32 -21.62 10.01
C GLY A 56 -14.18 -20.54 8.93
N LEU A 57 -13.08 -20.55 8.17
CA LEU A 57 -12.91 -19.75 6.96
C LEU A 57 -13.07 -20.62 5.70
N LEU A 58 -13.50 -20.01 4.60
CA LEU A 58 -13.61 -20.66 3.30
C LEU A 58 -12.25 -20.82 2.61
N HIS A 59 -11.25 -20.00 2.98
CA HIS A 59 -9.89 -20.02 2.41
C HIS A 59 -9.82 -19.92 0.87
N ARG A 60 -10.87 -19.37 0.26
CA ARG A 60 -11.05 -19.20 -1.20
C ARG A 60 -11.72 -17.86 -1.50
N GLY A 61 -11.58 -17.41 -2.74
CA GLY A 61 -12.29 -16.23 -3.23
C GLY A 61 -11.91 -14.96 -2.46
N VAL A 62 -12.86 -14.36 -1.75
CA VAL A 62 -12.64 -13.10 -1.01
C VAL A 62 -11.69 -13.24 0.19
N GLU A 63 -11.55 -14.45 0.73
CA GLU A 63 -10.70 -14.69 1.91
C GLU A 63 -9.28 -15.13 1.54
N GLU A 64 -9.05 -15.52 0.28
CA GLU A 64 -7.75 -16.02 -0.18
C GLU A 64 -6.81 -14.85 -0.54
N PRO A 65 -5.71 -14.64 0.20
CA PRO A 65 -4.71 -13.62 -0.12
C PRO A 65 -4.00 -13.93 -1.44
N SER A 66 -3.60 -12.89 -2.17
CA SER A 66 -2.69 -13.04 -3.31
C SER A 66 -1.33 -13.59 -2.90
N HIS A 67 -0.63 -14.28 -3.82
CA HIS A 67 0.71 -14.76 -3.54
C HIS A 67 1.69 -13.61 -3.29
N ALA A 68 1.53 -12.51 -4.04
CA ALA A 68 2.28 -11.27 -3.81
C ALA A 68 2.08 -10.69 -2.39
N SER A 69 0.93 -10.93 -1.75
CA SER A 69 0.71 -10.50 -0.35
C SER A 69 1.63 -11.23 0.62
N TYR A 70 1.87 -12.54 0.38
CA TYR A 70 2.79 -13.32 1.21
C TYR A 70 4.23 -12.87 1.00
N ASP A 71 4.64 -12.64 -0.25
CA ASP A 71 5.99 -12.19 -0.60
C ASP A 71 6.30 -10.82 0.02
N LEU A 72 5.31 -9.93 0.04
CA LEU A 72 5.40 -8.62 0.68
C LEU A 72 5.67 -8.72 2.19
N VAL A 73 4.98 -9.62 2.90
CA VAL A 73 5.22 -9.85 4.34
C VAL A 73 6.54 -10.60 4.56
N TYR A 74 6.88 -11.52 3.68
CA TYR A 74 8.14 -12.28 3.73
C TYR A 74 9.35 -11.37 3.55
N ALA A 75 9.35 -10.47 2.57
CA ALA A 75 10.42 -9.49 2.39
C ALA A 75 10.60 -8.59 3.63
N MET A 76 9.49 -8.20 4.27
CA MET A 76 9.52 -7.47 5.54
C MET A 76 10.17 -8.31 6.65
N GLN A 77 9.77 -9.58 6.82
CA GLN A 77 10.36 -10.50 7.80
C GLN A 77 11.85 -10.75 7.56
N SER A 78 12.24 -10.97 6.31
CA SER A 78 13.63 -11.24 5.91
C SER A 78 14.54 -10.06 6.25
N SER A 79 14.07 -8.83 6.00
CA SER A 79 14.77 -7.58 6.35
C SER A 79 14.69 -7.21 7.83
N ASP A 80 13.90 -7.95 8.63
CA ASP A 80 13.67 -7.73 10.06
C ASP A 80 13.27 -6.28 10.42
N SER A 81 12.53 -5.63 9.51
CA SER A 81 12.12 -4.24 9.66
C SER A 81 10.61 -4.13 9.53
N LEU A 82 9.92 -3.91 10.65
CA LEU A 82 8.47 -3.73 10.63
C LEU A 82 8.12 -2.42 9.90
N THR A 83 7.41 -2.54 8.79
CA THR A 83 6.88 -1.40 8.03
C THR A 83 5.37 -1.47 7.99
N TYR A 84 4.69 -0.32 7.87
CA TYR A 84 3.23 -0.32 7.78
C TYR A 84 2.77 -0.90 6.44
N LEU A 85 2.01 -1.99 6.50
CA LEU A 85 1.40 -2.66 5.36
C LEU A 85 -0.11 -2.42 5.41
N GLY A 86 -0.56 -1.42 4.64
CA GLY A 86 -1.97 -1.04 4.56
C GLY A 86 -2.85 -2.19 4.04
N PRO A 87 -4.12 -2.27 4.47
CA PRO A 87 -5.05 -3.33 4.04
C PRO A 87 -5.26 -3.34 2.52
N ASP A 88 -5.13 -2.19 1.85
CA ASP A 88 -5.21 -2.05 0.40
C ASP A 88 -4.17 -2.90 -0.35
N ARG A 89 -3.05 -3.24 0.29
CA ARG A 89 -1.97 -4.07 -0.29
C ARG A 89 -2.23 -5.58 -0.23
N PHE A 90 -3.39 -5.99 0.27
CA PHE A 90 -3.78 -7.39 0.41
C PHE A 90 -4.95 -7.74 -0.52
N PRO A 91 -4.75 -7.78 -1.86
CA PRO A 91 -5.79 -8.19 -2.79
C PRO A 91 -6.06 -9.69 -2.72
N THR A 92 -7.14 -10.11 -3.36
CA THR A 92 -7.49 -11.53 -3.46
C THR A 92 -6.63 -12.26 -4.48
N ARG A 93 -6.48 -13.58 -4.30
CA ARG A 93 -5.83 -14.45 -5.30
C ARG A 93 -6.52 -14.40 -6.66
N GLN A 94 -7.86 -14.32 -6.67
CA GLN A 94 -8.61 -14.14 -7.91
C GLN A 94 -8.26 -12.83 -8.61
N SER A 95 -8.14 -11.73 -7.87
CA SER A 95 -7.74 -10.45 -8.44
C SER A 95 -6.34 -10.57 -9.05
N GLU A 96 -5.39 -11.19 -8.34
CA GLU A 96 -4.02 -11.42 -8.82
C GLU A 96 -3.98 -12.18 -10.15
N LEU A 97 -4.79 -13.24 -10.28
CA LEU A 97 -4.91 -14.03 -11.50
C LEU A 97 -5.53 -13.25 -12.66
N GLN A 98 -6.40 -12.27 -12.37
CA GLN A 98 -7.05 -11.41 -13.36
C GLN A 98 -6.21 -10.18 -13.73
N GLY A 99 -5.15 -9.88 -12.97
CA GLY A 99 -4.30 -8.73 -13.16
C GLY A 99 -3.64 -8.74 -14.56
N LYS A 100 -3.72 -7.61 -15.28
CA LYS A 100 -2.99 -7.42 -16.53
C LYS A 100 -1.49 -7.32 -16.24
N LYS A 101 -0.67 -7.87 -17.15
CA LYS A 101 0.80 -7.85 -17.05
C LYS A 101 1.31 -6.42 -16.77
N PRO A 102 2.28 -6.25 -15.85
CA PRO A 102 2.86 -4.93 -15.57
C PRO A 102 3.43 -4.30 -16.84
N GLY A 103 3.19 -3.00 -17.01
CA GLY A 103 3.89 -2.21 -18.01
C GLY A 103 5.37 -2.07 -17.65
N LYS A 104 6.25 -2.12 -18.64
CA LYS A 104 7.70 -1.90 -18.47
C LYS A 104 7.95 -0.41 -18.20
N GLU A 105 8.74 -0.08 -17.18
CA GLU A 105 9.18 1.29 -16.91
C GLU A 105 10.65 1.44 -17.35
N LEU A 106 10.90 2.41 -18.24
CA LEU A 106 12.24 2.71 -18.73
C LEU A 106 12.80 3.84 -17.86
N THR A 107 13.77 3.53 -17.00
CA THR A 107 14.53 4.56 -16.28
C THR A 107 15.76 4.90 -17.11
N ILE A 108 15.90 6.17 -17.50
CA ILE A 108 17.04 6.68 -18.25
C ILE A 108 17.87 7.52 -17.27
N ASP A 109 19.05 7.04 -16.90
CA ASP A 109 19.96 7.77 -16.02
C ASP A 109 21.24 8.10 -16.78
N GLY A 110 21.44 9.38 -17.08
CA GLY A 110 22.59 9.98 -17.76
C GLY A 110 22.98 9.38 -19.12
N ASN A 111 23.54 8.17 -19.10
CA ASN A 111 24.09 7.44 -20.24
C ASN A 111 23.65 5.95 -20.32
N SER A 112 22.79 5.47 -19.42
CA SER A 112 22.28 4.09 -19.43
C SER A 112 20.76 4.03 -19.33
N VAL A 113 20.14 3.21 -20.19
CA VAL A 113 18.72 2.90 -20.14
C VAL A 113 18.56 1.55 -19.44
N THR A 114 18.10 1.56 -18.19
CA THR A 114 17.74 0.33 -17.49
C THR A 114 16.24 0.12 -17.58
N VAL A 115 15.84 -0.97 -18.23
CA VAL A 115 14.44 -1.42 -18.20
C VAL A 115 14.25 -2.14 -16.86
N LYS A 116 13.57 -1.49 -15.91
CA LYS A 116 13.13 -2.17 -14.69
C LYS A 116 11.66 -2.51 -14.88
N ASP A 117 11.33 -3.78 -14.76
CA ASP A 117 9.93 -4.18 -14.71
C ASP A 117 9.30 -3.51 -13.48
N LYS A 118 8.30 -2.66 -13.72
CA LYS A 118 7.53 -2.07 -12.64
C LYS A 118 6.77 -3.21 -11.99
N VAL A 119 7.17 -3.62 -10.78
CA VAL A 119 6.40 -4.61 -10.02
C VAL A 119 5.01 -3.99 -9.82
N PRO A 120 3.96 -4.55 -10.44
CA PRO A 120 2.64 -3.99 -10.32
C PRO A 120 2.19 -4.25 -8.90
N HIS A 121 2.12 -3.21 -8.07
CA HIS A 121 1.47 -3.33 -6.78
C HIS A 121 -0.03 -3.37 -7.03
N GLN A 122 -0.54 -4.59 -7.16
CA GLN A 122 -1.96 -4.80 -7.19
C GLN A 122 -2.56 -4.45 -5.84
N THR A 123 -3.50 -3.52 -5.85
CA THR A 123 -4.22 -3.07 -4.66
C THR A 123 -5.66 -3.56 -4.68
N CYS A 124 -6.31 -3.51 -3.53
CA CYS A 124 -7.74 -3.74 -3.37
C CYS A 124 -8.43 -2.52 -2.76
N THR A 125 -9.74 -2.44 -2.93
CA THR A 125 -10.57 -1.40 -2.33
C THR A 125 -10.75 -1.66 -0.84
N THR A 126 -10.77 -0.58 -0.05
CA THR A 126 -11.03 -0.60 1.40
C THR A 126 -11.98 0.54 1.78
N GLY A 127 -12.91 0.88 0.89
CA GLY A 127 -13.77 2.06 1.03
C GLY A 127 -14.97 1.80 1.95
N THR A 128 -15.47 0.57 1.94
CA THR A 128 -16.57 0.13 2.79
C THR A 128 -16.08 -0.70 3.98
N GLU A 129 -16.89 -0.79 5.04
CA GLU A 129 -16.60 -1.63 6.22
C GLU A 129 -16.37 -3.10 5.84
N LEU A 130 -17.17 -3.62 4.90
CA LEU A 130 -17.04 -5.01 4.44
C LEU A 130 -15.73 -5.23 3.69
N GLU A 131 -15.39 -4.35 2.74
CA GLU A 131 -14.12 -4.42 2.00
C GLU A 131 -12.91 -4.31 2.93
N LEU A 132 -12.95 -3.38 3.89
CA LEU A 132 -11.91 -3.23 4.90
C LEU A 132 -11.75 -4.50 5.73
N THR A 133 -12.85 -5.07 6.21
CA THR A 133 -12.82 -6.30 7.02
C THR A 133 -12.22 -7.47 6.25
N GLN A 134 -12.60 -7.64 4.97
CA GLN A 134 -12.04 -8.68 4.11
C GLN A 134 -10.54 -8.47 3.84
N ALA A 135 -10.12 -7.23 3.60
CA ALA A 135 -8.72 -6.90 3.38
C ALA A 135 -7.85 -7.11 4.63
N LEU A 136 -8.34 -6.72 5.81
CA LEU A 136 -7.68 -6.98 7.09
C LEU A 136 -7.57 -8.49 7.39
N ARG A 137 -8.61 -9.26 7.08
CA ARG A 137 -8.56 -10.74 7.19
C ARG A 137 -7.47 -11.33 6.31
N ARG A 138 -7.35 -10.89 5.06
CA ARG A 138 -6.26 -11.32 4.15
C ARG A 138 -4.89 -10.91 4.69
N ARG A 139 -4.77 -9.72 5.30
CA ARG A 139 -3.56 -9.29 6.01
C ARG A 139 -3.21 -10.27 7.15
N ALA A 140 -4.18 -10.64 7.99
CA ALA A 140 -3.98 -11.60 9.07
C ALA A 140 -3.48 -12.96 8.58
N LEU A 141 -4.08 -13.50 7.52
CA LEU A 141 -3.64 -14.75 6.90
C LEU A 141 -2.22 -14.64 6.32
N ALA A 142 -1.85 -13.51 5.73
CA ALA A 142 -0.51 -13.31 5.19
C ALA A 142 0.57 -13.27 6.28
N PHE A 143 0.32 -12.57 7.38
CA PHE A 143 1.23 -12.54 8.54
C PHE A 143 1.37 -13.89 9.23
N ASP A 144 0.27 -14.63 9.35
CA ASP A 144 0.27 -15.97 9.93
C ASP A 144 1.02 -16.99 9.05
N LEU A 145 0.90 -16.90 7.72
CA LEU A 145 1.62 -17.79 6.80
C LEU A 145 3.13 -17.58 6.90
N VAL A 146 3.57 -16.33 6.96
CA VAL A 146 4.99 -15.96 7.09
C VAL A 146 5.52 -16.18 8.52
N LYS A 147 4.63 -16.46 9.49
CA LYS A 147 4.96 -16.63 10.91
C LYS A 147 5.51 -15.35 11.55
N CYS A 148 5.00 -14.18 11.13
CA CYS A 148 5.29 -12.89 11.79
C CYS A 148 4.39 -12.65 13.00
N ALA A 149 3.10 -12.98 12.86
CA ALA A 149 2.09 -12.90 13.92
C ALA A 149 1.10 -14.05 13.74
N SER A 150 0.46 -14.51 14.81
CA SER A 150 -0.60 -15.51 14.70
C SER A 150 -1.89 -14.91 14.15
N TYR A 151 -2.65 -15.72 13.41
CA TYR A 151 -3.94 -15.28 12.85
C TYR A 151 -4.90 -14.80 13.94
N ASP A 152 -4.98 -15.51 15.08
CA ASP A 152 -5.92 -15.16 16.15
C ASP A 152 -5.61 -13.78 16.74
N THR A 153 -4.35 -13.51 17.09
CA THR A 153 -3.95 -12.22 17.65
C THR A 153 -4.20 -11.08 16.67
N MET A 154 -3.84 -11.25 15.40
CA MET A 154 -4.09 -10.22 14.39
C MET A 154 -5.59 -10.02 14.12
N ASN A 155 -6.36 -11.10 14.04
CA ASN A 155 -7.79 -11.03 13.82
C ASN A 155 -8.53 -10.40 15.01
N ARG A 156 -8.11 -10.65 16.26
CA ARG A 156 -8.63 -9.98 17.46
C ARG A 156 -8.32 -8.48 17.45
N TYR A 157 -7.10 -8.11 17.11
CA TYR A 157 -6.71 -6.70 16.93
C TYR A 157 -7.56 -6.02 15.85
N HIS A 158 -7.72 -6.63 14.68
CA HIS A 158 -8.56 -6.11 13.60
C HIS A 158 -10.03 -6.01 14.00
N SER A 159 -10.57 -7.03 14.66
CA SER A 159 -11.94 -7.05 15.14
C SER A 159 -12.22 -5.91 16.11
N SER A 160 -11.25 -5.59 16.97
CA SER A 160 -11.35 -4.47 17.91
C SER A 160 -11.40 -3.11 17.21
N LEU A 161 -10.64 -2.94 16.12
CA LEU A 161 -10.71 -1.73 15.27
C LEU A 161 -12.05 -1.62 14.53
N ILE A 162 -12.50 -2.71 13.92
CA ILE A 162 -13.77 -2.74 13.18
C ILE A 162 -14.96 -2.55 14.11
N HIS A 163 -14.91 -3.06 15.34
CA HIS A 163 -15.96 -2.86 16.34
C HIS A 163 -16.25 -1.38 16.60
N ARG A 164 -15.24 -0.50 16.52
CA ARG A 164 -15.42 0.95 16.66
C ARG A 164 -16.32 1.55 15.58
N LEU A 165 -16.37 0.95 14.39
CA LEU A 165 -17.31 1.34 13.34
C LEU A 165 -18.76 0.99 13.66
N GLN A 166 -19.04 0.23 14.73
CA GLN A 166 -20.40 -0.17 15.10
C GLN A 166 -20.89 0.56 16.35
N GLU A 167 -20.01 1.27 17.04
CA GLU A 167 -20.35 2.08 18.20
C GLU A 167 -21.28 3.24 17.83
N LEU A 168 -22.27 3.49 18.68
CA LEU A 168 -23.17 4.62 18.54
C LEU A 168 -22.47 5.89 19.06
N PRO A 169 -22.41 6.97 18.27
CA PRO A 169 -21.83 8.21 18.72
C PRO A 169 -22.66 8.82 19.86
N PRO A 170 -22.03 9.47 20.85
CA PRO A 170 -22.73 10.32 21.80
C PRO A 170 -23.49 11.46 21.10
N PRO A 171 -24.49 12.09 21.75
CA PRO A 171 -25.18 13.25 21.18
C PRO A 171 -24.18 14.34 20.80
N THR A 172 -24.36 14.98 19.63
CA THR A 172 -23.46 15.99 19.02
C THR A 172 -22.15 15.49 18.40
N TYR A 173 -21.89 14.18 18.44
CA TYR A 173 -20.71 13.58 17.80
C TYR A 173 -21.07 12.80 16.54
N VAL A 174 -20.08 12.59 15.67
CA VAL A 174 -20.20 11.78 14.45
C VAL A 174 -19.67 10.38 14.67
N LYS A 175 -20.26 9.43 13.96
CA LYS A 175 -19.83 8.03 13.92
C LYS A 175 -18.40 7.92 13.41
N ILE A 176 -17.64 6.97 13.93
CA ILE A 176 -16.28 6.68 13.47
C ILE A 176 -16.33 6.20 12.01
N SER A 177 -15.49 6.81 11.18
CA SER A 177 -15.36 6.49 9.76
C SER A 177 -14.28 5.45 9.50
N VAL A 178 -14.39 4.76 8.34
CA VAL A 178 -13.36 3.85 7.83
C VAL A 178 -12.00 4.55 7.74
N ALA A 179 -11.96 5.82 7.33
CA ALA A 179 -10.74 6.61 7.26
C ALA A 179 -10.09 6.85 8.63
N GLN A 180 -10.89 7.06 9.69
CA GLN A 180 -10.36 7.14 11.06
C GLN A 180 -9.76 5.81 11.51
N VAL A 181 -10.41 4.68 11.22
CA VAL A 181 -9.87 3.36 11.52
C VAL A 181 -8.56 3.10 10.80
N LEU A 182 -8.44 3.45 9.52
CA LEU A 182 -7.19 3.32 8.76
C LEU A 182 -6.06 4.19 9.34
N ARG A 183 -6.37 5.39 9.83
CA ARG A 183 -5.40 6.24 10.53
C ARG A 183 -4.95 5.62 11.85
N ALA A 184 -5.90 5.11 12.65
CA ALA A 184 -5.61 4.44 13.90
C ALA A 184 -4.74 3.19 13.68
N ASP A 185 -5.07 2.36 12.67
CA ASP A 185 -4.30 1.17 12.31
C ASP A 185 -2.86 1.51 11.90
N ARG A 186 -2.69 2.56 11.07
CA ARG A 186 -1.36 3.05 10.69
C ARG A 186 -0.57 3.56 11.88
N ALA A 187 -1.18 4.35 12.75
CA ALA A 187 -0.55 4.87 13.95
C ALA A 187 -0.11 3.72 14.88
N ALA A 188 -0.99 2.75 15.10
CA ALA A 188 -0.72 1.57 15.93
C ALA A 188 0.46 0.76 15.39
N PHE A 189 0.46 0.43 14.09
CA PHE A 189 1.57 -0.31 13.48
C PHE A 189 2.90 0.46 13.53
N THR A 190 2.86 1.77 13.31
CA THR A 190 4.07 2.62 13.38
C THR A 190 4.63 2.63 14.81
N ARG A 191 3.76 2.79 15.80
CA ARG A 191 4.13 2.78 17.21
C ARG A 191 4.69 1.42 17.65
N VAL A 192 4.11 0.33 17.17
CA VAL A 192 4.67 -1.02 17.39
C VAL A 192 6.06 -1.11 16.77
N ALA A 193 6.24 -0.68 15.52
CA ALA A 193 7.53 -0.71 14.82
C ALA A 193 8.64 0.07 15.55
N GLU A 194 8.31 1.20 16.18
CA GLU A 194 9.27 1.96 16.99
C GLU A 194 9.70 1.23 18.26
N SER A 195 8.80 0.44 18.85
CA SER A 195 9.04 -0.26 20.12
C SER A 195 9.63 -1.66 19.96
N LEU A 196 9.47 -2.27 18.78
CA LEU A 196 9.76 -3.67 18.54
C LEU A 196 11.17 -3.84 17.97
N PRO A 197 12.08 -4.55 18.65
CA PRO A 197 13.46 -4.67 18.19
C PRO A 197 13.63 -5.63 17.00
N SER A 198 12.76 -6.62 16.87
CA SER A 198 12.79 -7.64 15.81
C SER A 198 11.39 -8.23 15.62
N ILE A 199 11.05 -8.56 14.38
CA ILE A 199 9.80 -9.24 14.02
C ILE A 199 9.96 -10.76 13.86
N LYS A 200 11.20 -11.25 13.94
CA LYS A 200 11.49 -12.68 13.85
C LYS A 200 11.07 -13.40 15.13
N ARG A 201 10.79 -14.69 14.99
CA ARG A 201 10.48 -15.57 16.13
C ARG A 201 11.67 -15.60 17.08
N GLN A 202 11.39 -15.42 18.36
CA GLN A 202 12.43 -15.49 19.40
C GLN A 202 12.87 -16.94 19.65
N PRO A 203 14.04 -17.15 20.28
CA PRO A 203 14.54 -18.51 20.59
C PRO A 203 13.61 -19.32 21.49
N ASP A 204 12.77 -18.66 22.29
CA ASP A 204 11.73 -19.27 23.13
C ASP A 204 10.48 -19.71 22.34
N GLY A 205 10.47 -19.47 21.02
CA GLY A 205 9.35 -19.77 20.14
C GLY A 205 8.26 -18.71 20.14
N THR A 206 8.38 -17.61 20.88
CA THR A 206 7.36 -16.56 20.91
C THR A 206 7.43 -15.65 19.68
N LEU A 207 6.29 -15.08 19.30
CA LEU A 207 6.17 -14.09 18.25
C LEU A 207 6.11 -12.69 18.90
N PRO A 208 7.14 -11.84 18.74
CA PRO A 208 7.17 -10.53 19.38
C PRO A 208 6.00 -9.63 19.00
N LEU A 209 5.57 -9.73 17.74
CA LEU A 209 4.48 -8.94 17.19
C LEU A 209 3.13 -9.29 17.84
N ASP A 210 2.90 -10.55 18.25
CA ASP A 210 1.66 -10.94 18.92
C ASP A 210 1.50 -10.18 20.23
N ARG A 211 2.54 -10.19 21.08
CA ARG A 211 2.53 -9.47 22.36
C ARG A 211 2.36 -7.95 22.15
N ALA A 212 2.96 -7.39 21.11
CA ALA A 212 2.84 -5.96 20.83
C ALA A 212 1.40 -5.59 20.40
N LEU A 213 0.78 -6.38 19.53
CA LEU A 213 -0.58 -6.14 19.03
C LEU A 213 -1.66 -6.30 20.10
N GLU A 214 -1.46 -7.17 21.10
CA GLU A 214 -2.41 -7.29 22.21
C GLU A 214 -2.47 -6.05 23.10
N ASN A 215 -1.35 -5.33 23.23
CA ASN A 215 -1.23 -4.18 24.12
C ASN A 215 -1.42 -2.83 23.41
N ILE A 216 -1.23 -2.77 22.08
CA ILE A 216 -1.19 -1.49 21.36
C ILE A 216 -2.50 -0.70 21.43
N LEU A 217 -3.65 -1.37 21.51
CA LEU A 217 -4.94 -0.69 21.61
C LEU A 217 -5.18 -0.06 22.99
N GLN A 218 -4.43 -0.47 24.01
CA GLN A 218 -4.45 0.14 25.33
C GLN A 218 -3.61 1.42 25.39
N ASP A 219 -2.76 1.67 24.37
CA ASP A 219 -1.99 2.91 24.29
C ASP A 219 -2.93 4.11 24.07
N PRO A 220 -2.90 5.13 24.95
CA PRO A 220 -3.75 6.31 24.83
C PRO A 220 -3.60 7.03 23.48
N SER A 221 -2.41 7.01 22.89
CA SER A 221 -2.15 7.65 21.60
C SER A 221 -2.97 7.03 20.46
N ILE A 222 -3.18 5.71 20.52
CA ILE A 222 -3.99 4.97 19.53
C ILE A 222 -5.46 5.11 19.85
N SER A 223 -5.82 5.03 21.15
CA SER A 223 -7.20 5.24 21.60
C SER A 223 -7.76 6.60 21.17
N PHE A 224 -6.92 7.65 21.14
CA PHE A 224 -7.32 8.99 20.70
C PHE A 224 -7.79 9.03 19.24
N HIS A 225 -7.17 8.24 18.35
CA HIS A 225 -7.57 8.16 16.95
C HIS A 225 -8.96 7.51 16.74
N LEU A 226 -9.43 6.77 17.75
CA LEU A 226 -10.70 6.03 17.73
C LEU A 226 -11.80 6.74 18.55
N LEU A 227 -11.61 8.01 18.91
CA LEU A 227 -12.66 8.80 19.53
C LEU A 227 -13.64 9.34 18.48
N HIS A 228 -14.92 9.39 18.87
CA HIS A 228 -15.94 10.10 18.11
C HIS A 228 -15.57 11.60 18.06
N LEU A 229 -15.68 12.22 16.89
CA LEU A 229 -15.37 13.65 16.70
C LEU A 229 -16.66 14.47 16.69
N LYS A 230 -16.59 15.76 17.02
CA LYS A 230 -17.77 16.63 17.00
C LYS A 230 -18.25 16.84 15.57
N SER A 231 -19.56 16.95 15.38
CA SER A 231 -20.12 17.32 14.08
C SER A 231 -19.67 18.73 13.69
N GLY A 232 -18.91 18.84 12.60
CA GLY A 232 -18.40 20.12 12.08
C GLY A 232 -16.88 20.25 12.06
N GLU A 233 -16.15 19.36 12.72
CA GLU A 233 -14.69 19.26 12.58
C GLU A 233 -14.36 18.34 11.39
N SER A 234 -14.53 18.88 10.19
CA SER A 234 -14.05 18.19 8.97
C SER A 234 -12.53 18.10 8.98
N ASP A 235 -12.01 16.90 8.72
CA ASP A 235 -10.59 16.54 8.65
C ASP A 235 -9.78 17.60 7.86
N ASP A 236 -8.98 18.39 8.58
CA ASP A 236 -8.18 19.53 8.09
C ASP A 236 -7.01 19.14 7.16
N ASN A 237 -7.10 17.97 6.52
CA ASN A 237 -6.12 17.52 5.54
C ASN A 237 -6.38 18.05 4.12
N LYS A 238 -7.34 18.97 3.96
CA LYS A 238 -7.43 19.91 2.83
C LYS A 238 -6.90 21.29 3.24
N ARG A 239 -5.68 21.36 3.79
CA ARG A 239 -4.94 22.63 3.75
C ARG A 239 -4.65 22.93 2.28
N LYS A 240 -5.53 23.73 1.66
CA LYS A 240 -5.23 24.44 0.42
C LYS A 240 -3.88 25.12 0.62
N TRP A 241 -2.91 24.71 -0.19
CA TRP A 241 -1.70 25.48 -0.44
C TRP A 241 -2.14 26.89 -0.84
N THR A 242 -2.09 27.80 0.11
CA THR A 242 -2.24 29.23 -0.14
C THR A 242 -0.86 29.70 -0.51
N ASP A 243 -0.69 30.00 -1.79
CA ASP A 243 0.54 30.48 -2.38
C ASP A 243 0.73 31.94 -1.94
N ASP A 244 1.27 32.13 -0.75
CA ASP A 244 1.68 33.44 -0.21
C ASP A 244 3.17 33.64 -0.51
N ALA A 245 3.49 33.89 -1.78
CA ALA A 245 4.78 34.46 -2.19
C ALA A 245 4.59 35.95 -2.51
N LYS A 246 4.75 36.78 -1.47
CA LYS A 246 4.99 38.22 -1.59
C LYS A 246 6.13 38.50 -2.59
N LYS A 247 5.87 39.29 -3.62
CA LYS A 247 6.83 40.25 -4.19
C LYS A 247 6.15 41.60 -4.40
N THR A 248 6.77 42.60 -3.78
CA THR A 248 6.46 44.03 -3.75
C THR A 248 6.93 44.75 -5.02
N ASP A 249 6.13 45.74 -5.46
CA ASP A 249 6.41 47.02 -6.16
C ASP A 249 7.28 47.01 -7.45
N GLU A 250 6.92 47.59 -8.61
CA GLU A 250 6.39 48.94 -8.87
C GLU A 250 5.76 49.04 -10.31
N PRO A 251 5.19 50.20 -10.74
CA PRO A 251 4.06 50.28 -11.67
C PRO A 251 4.43 50.63 -13.12
N THR A 252 3.60 50.21 -14.09
CA THR A 252 3.42 50.99 -15.32
C THR A 252 2.07 50.73 -16.00
N LYS A 253 1.41 51.85 -16.29
CA LYS A 253 0.11 52.02 -16.94
C LYS A 253 0.04 51.34 -18.31
N TRP A 254 -1.13 50.79 -18.68
CA TRP A 254 -1.85 51.25 -19.88
C TRP A 254 -3.33 50.86 -19.80
N LYS A 255 -4.20 51.88 -19.65
CA LYS A 255 -5.64 51.78 -19.86
C LYS A 255 -5.92 51.65 -21.35
N LYS A 256 -6.87 50.78 -21.73
CA LYS A 256 -7.75 51.08 -22.86
C LYS A 256 -9.18 50.60 -22.57
N ASN A 257 -10.08 51.58 -22.53
CA ASN A 257 -11.53 51.43 -22.47
C ASN A 257 -12.06 50.65 -23.68
N GLY A 258 -13.15 49.90 -23.47
CA GLY A 258 -13.97 49.33 -24.53
C GLY A 258 -15.33 48.89 -24.02
N LYS A 259 -16.25 49.85 -23.84
CA LYS A 259 -17.69 49.62 -23.65
C LYS A 259 -18.25 48.86 -24.85
N GLY A 260 -19.03 47.80 -24.61
CA GLY A 260 -19.83 47.12 -25.62
C GLY A 260 -21.03 46.39 -25.01
N ARG A 261 -22.10 47.14 -24.72
CA ARG A 261 -23.43 46.61 -24.39
C ARG A 261 -24.08 46.14 -25.70
N GLY A 262 -24.52 44.89 -25.78
CA GLY A 262 -25.28 44.38 -26.92
C GLY A 262 -26.26 43.29 -26.49
N LYS A 263 -27.53 43.69 -26.33
CA LYS A 263 -28.69 42.84 -26.03
C LYS A 263 -29.36 42.54 -27.39
N GLY A 264 -29.42 41.28 -27.81
CA GLY A 264 -30.07 40.87 -29.06
C GLY A 264 -30.82 39.56 -28.88
N LYS A 265 -32.14 39.64 -28.98
CA LYS A 265 -33.12 38.56 -28.88
C LYS A 265 -33.58 38.26 -30.31
N GLY A 266 -33.56 37.01 -30.76
CA GLY A 266 -34.08 36.59 -32.07
C GLY A 266 -34.39 35.10 -32.06
N LYS A 267 -35.66 34.77 -32.35
CA LYS A 267 -36.31 33.46 -32.31
C LYS A 267 -36.32 32.79 -33.69
N ASP A 268 -36.77 31.52 -33.66
CA ASP A 268 -37.42 30.71 -34.71
C ASP A 268 -36.47 29.94 -35.65
N GLN A 269 -36.66 28.67 -36.05
CA GLN A 269 -37.47 27.46 -35.71
C GLN A 269 -37.01 26.38 -36.77
N PRO A 270 -37.61 25.18 -37.01
CA PRO A 270 -38.38 24.19 -36.21
C PRO A 270 -37.94 22.70 -36.47
N GLY A 271 -38.64 21.71 -35.86
CA GLY A 271 -38.71 20.30 -36.36
C GLY A 271 -38.22 19.22 -35.37
N VAL A 272 -38.98 18.55 -34.51
CA VAL A 272 -40.14 17.61 -34.65
C VAL A 272 -39.73 16.13 -34.42
N LYS A 273 -40.28 15.58 -33.31
CA LYS A 273 -40.76 14.20 -33.00
C LYS A 273 -39.82 13.01 -32.73
N GLY A 274 -40.18 12.30 -31.65
CA GLY A 274 -39.86 10.89 -31.36
C GLY A 274 -39.85 10.65 -29.84
N ALA A 275 -41.00 10.63 -29.16
CA ALA A 275 -41.84 9.44 -28.87
C ALA A 275 -41.26 8.54 -27.76
N ASP A 276 -41.79 8.70 -26.55
CA ASP A 276 -41.74 7.74 -25.45
C ASP A 276 -42.63 6.53 -25.76
N PHE A 277 -42.15 5.30 -25.51
CA PHE A 277 -42.98 4.18 -25.07
C PHE A 277 -42.11 3.10 -24.41
N ILE A 278 -42.40 2.87 -23.11
CA ILE A 278 -42.13 1.71 -22.23
C ILE A 278 -40.68 1.26 -22.02
#